data_AF-A0AAE1MZB3-F1
#
_entry.id   AF-A0AAE1MZB3-F1
#
_cell.length_a   1.000
_cell.length_b   1.000
_cell.length_c   1.000
_cell.angle_alpha   90.00
_cell.angle_beta   90.00
_cell.angle_gamma   90.00
#
_symmetry.space_group_name_H-M   'P 1'
#
loop_
_entity.id
_entity.type
_entity.pdbx_description
1 polymer ?
#
loop_
_entity_poly.entity_id
_entity_poly.type
_entity_poly.pdbx_seq_one_letter_code
_entity_poly.pdbx_strand_id
1 'polypeptide(L)'
;MASLKQASVFLLLPLLLISSTFQVCHAAGIAVYWGQNGGEGSLADTCNTGNYKFVNIAFLSTFGGGKTPQLNLAGHCNPAAGTCKGISANIKTCQSKGIQVLLSLGGGTNGYSLNTAAEANQLATYLWNNFLGGSSNSRPLGNAVLDGIDFDIEAGPGKHWDELARALKKFN
;
A
#
# COMPACT_ATOMS: atom_id res chain seq x y z
N MET A 1 41.04 -41.88 25.59
CA MET A 1 41.35 -40.44 25.48
C MET A 1 40.99 -40.00 24.07
N ALA A 2 39.90 -39.27 23.89
CA ALA A 2 39.57 -38.70 22.57
C ALA A 2 40.57 -37.58 22.26
N SER A 3 41.07 -37.54 21.02
CA SER A 3 41.98 -36.49 20.55
C SER A 3 41.28 -35.12 20.59
N LEU A 4 42.00 -34.04 20.91
CA LEU A 4 41.45 -32.66 20.89
C LEU A 4 40.73 -32.33 19.56
N LYS A 5 41.18 -32.91 18.43
CA LYS A 5 40.52 -32.75 17.12
C LYS A 5 39.13 -33.39 17.05
N GLN A 6 38.94 -34.51 17.74
CA GLN A 6 37.66 -35.22 17.81
C GLN A 6 36.67 -34.43 18.67
N ALA A 7 37.12 -33.84 19.78
CA ALA A 7 36.28 -33.00 20.64
C ALA A 7 35.73 -31.76 19.91
N SER A 8 36.52 -31.11 19.04
CA SER A 8 36.06 -29.95 18.24
C SER A 8 34.92 -30.30 17.27
N VAL A 9 34.97 -31.46 16.61
CA VAL A 9 33.92 -31.88 15.65
C VAL A 9 32.60 -32.21 16.36
N PHE A 10 32.68 -32.84 17.55
CA PHE A 10 31.50 -33.14 18.37
C PHE A 10 30.81 -31.89 18.95
N LEU A 11 31.51 -30.76 19.08
CA LEU A 11 30.95 -29.48 19.54
C LEU A 11 30.42 -28.59 18.40
N LEU A 12 30.99 -28.67 17.20
CA LEU A 12 30.58 -27.86 16.04
C LEU A 12 29.26 -28.31 15.43
N LEU A 13 29.00 -29.62 15.39
CA LEU A 13 27.77 -30.19 14.82
C LEU A 13 26.49 -29.78 15.58
N PRO A 14 26.43 -29.86 16.93
CA PRO A 14 25.27 -29.37 17.67
C PRO A 14 25.13 -27.83 17.59
N LEU A 15 26.23 -27.07 17.49
CA LEU A 15 26.17 -25.61 17.35
C LEU A 15 25.55 -25.17 16.01
N LEU A 16 25.89 -25.86 14.91
CA LEU A 16 25.27 -25.67 13.60
C LEU A 16 23.77 -26.02 13.62
N LEU A 17 23.40 -27.12 14.28
CA LEU A 17 22.00 -27.52 14.45
C LEU A 17 21.20 -26.50 15.28
N ILE A 18 21.78 -25.95 16.35
CA ILE A 18 21.15 -24.88 17.15
C ILE A 18 20.99 -23.60 16.30
N SER A 19 21.98 -23.24 15.47
CA SER A 19 21.88 -22.06 14.60
C SER A 19 20.75 -22.15 13.56
N SER A 20 20.42 -23.36 13.09
CA SER A 20 19.28 -23.60 12.18
C SER A 20 17.90 -23.50 12.86
N THR A 21 17.84 -23.44 14.20
CA THR A 21 16.57 -23.29 14.94
C THR A 21 16.23 -21.84 15.28
N PHE A 22 17.16 -20.90 15.09
CA PHE A 22 16.83 -19.47 15.22
C PHE A 22 16.06 -19.00 13.99
N GLN A 23 14.74 -19.01 14.08
CA GLN A 23 13.93 -18.20 13.18
C GLN A 23 14.23 -16.73 13.46
N VAL A 24 14.74 -16.03 12.45
CA VAL A 24 14.82 -14.57 12.49
C VAL A 24 13.38 -14.05 12.57
N CYS A 25 12.97 -13.60 13.76
CA CYS A 25 11.75 -12.83 13.91
C CYS A 25 11.99 -11.50 13.19
N HIS A 26 11.57 -11.41 11.93
CA HIS A 26 11.53 -10.13 11.22
C HIS A 26 10.54 -9.26 11.99
N ALA A 27 11.05 -8.29 12.74
CA ALA A 27 10.18 -7.26 13.33
C ALA A 27 9.28 -6.72 12.22
N ALA A 28 7.97 -6.65 12.47
CA ALA A 28 7.03 -6.10 11.51
C ALA A 28 7.47 -4.67 11.14
N GLY A 29 7.47 -4.35 9.85
CA GLY A 29 7.78 -3.02 9.39
C GLY A 29 6.77 -1.99 9.87
N ILE A 30 7.18 -0.73 10.03
CA ILE A 30 6.26 0.35 10.35
C ILE A 30 5.49 0.76 9.09
N ALA A 31 4.17 0.83 9.19
CA ALA A 31 3.28 1.41 8.19
C ALA A 31 2.86 2.81 8.61
N VAL A 32 2.75 3.73 7.66
CA VAL A 32 2.32 5.11 7.93
C VAL A 32 1.31 5.58 6.89
N TYR A 33 0.35 6.38 7.31
CA TYR A 33 -0.55 7.11 6.42
C TYR A 33 0.07 8.45 6.04
N TRP A 34 -0.01 8.81 4.76
CA TRP A 34 0.46 10.09 4.22
C TRP A 34 -0.60 10.69 3.30
N GLY A 35 -0.81 12.00 3.35
CA GLY A 35 -1.57 12.75 2.35
C GLY A 35 -2.70 13.62 2.91
N GLN A 36 -2.97 13.60 4.21
CA GLN A 36 -4.08 14.35 4.81
C GLN A 36 -3.67 15.67 5.48
N ASN A 37 -2.39 16.05 5.42
CA ASN A 37 -1.93 17.34 5.89
C ASN A 37 -0.82 17.89 4.98
N GLY A 38 -1.08 19.00 4.27
CA GLY A 38 -0.09 19.61 3.36
C GLY A 38 1.23 20.04 4.05
N GLY A 39 1.26 20.15 5.38
CA GLY A 39 2.46 20.42 6.17
C GLY A 39 3.25 19.18 6.61
N GLU A 40 2.85 17.97 6.23
CA GLU A 40 3.51 16.71 6.66
C GLU A 40 4.78 16.36 5.87
N GLY A 41 5.20 17.23 4.95
CA GLY A 41 6.32 16.99 4.03
C GLY A 41 5.91 16.17 2.81
N SER A 42 6.82 16.05 1.83
CA SER A 42 6.53 15.29 0.62
C SER A 42 6.51 13.77 0.91
N LEU A 43 5.88 13.01 0.02
CA LEU A 43 5.94 11.55 0.07
C LEU A 43 7.39 11.05 -0.02
N ALA A 44 8.24 11.73 -0.80
CA ALA A 44 9.66 11.39 -0.88
C ALA A 44 10.38 11.64 0.46
N ASP A 45 10.10 12.73 1.16
CA ASP A 45 10.67 13.01 2.48
C ASP A 45 10.28 11.92 3.49
N THR A 46 9.00 11.54 3.50
CA THR A 46 8.48 10.43 4.31
C THR A 46 9.27 9.15 4.09
N CYS A 47 9.49 8.78 2.81
CA CYS A 47 10.24 7.58 2.45
C CYS A 47 11.75 7.70 2.69
N ASN A 48 12.31 8.91 2.64
CA ASN A 48 13.72 9.17 2.93
C ASN A 48 14.05 9.11 4.43
N THR A 49 13.06 9.11 5.33
CA THR A 49 13.30 8.92 6.77
C THR A 49 13.95 7.57 7.10
N GLY A 50 13.73 6.54 6.27
CA GLY A 50 14.17 5.17 6.53
C GLY A 50 13.36 4.43 7.60
N ASN A 51 12.29 5.04 8.12
CA ASN A 51 11.52 4.49 9.23
C ASN A 51 10.44 3.49 8.79
N TYR A 52 9.97 3.58 7.54
CA TYR A 52 8.76 2.90 7.10
C TYR A 52 9.04 1.77 6.11
N LYS A 53 8.24 0.71 6.18
CA LYS A 53 8.17 -0.37 5.18
C LYS A 53 6.93 -0.26 4.29
N PHE A 54 5.90 0.44 4.77
CA PHE A 54 4.66 0.66 4.05
C PHE A 54 4.24 2.13 4.16
N VAL A 55 3.75 2.70 3.06
CA VAL A 55 3.10 4.01 3.05
C VAL A 55 1.73 3.88 2.40
N ASN A 56 0.69 4.25 3.15
CA ASN A 56 -0.68 4.29 2.68
C ASN A 56 -1.01 5.73 2.24
N ILE A 57 -1.16 5.95 0.94
CA ILE A 57 -1.58 7.23 0.37
C ILE A 57 -3.07 7.42 0.65
N ALA A 58 -3.37 8.37 1.53
CA ALA A 58 -4.70 8.66 2.04
C ALA A 58 -5.25 9.95 1.39
N PHE A 59 -6.40 9.96 0.70
CA PHE A 59 -7.32 8.83 0.44
C PHE A 59 -8.00 8.95 -0.93
N LEU A 60 -8.42 7.81 -1.49
CA LEU A 60 -9.58 7.80 -2.38
C LEU A 60 -10.85 7.85 -1.51
N SER A 61 -11.35 9.06 -1.25
CA SER A 61 -12.36 9.34 -0.22
C SER A 61 -13.81 9.35 -0.74
N THR A 62 -14.00 9.36 -2.06
CA THR A 62 -15.33 9.31 -2.68
C THR A 62 -15.33 8.26 -3.76
N PHE A 63 -16.31 7.34 -3.75
CA PHE A 63 -16.55 6.33 -4.78
C PHE A 63 -17.87 5.57 -4.54
N GLY A 64 -18.37 4.88 -5.56
CA GLY A 64 -19.60 4.08 -5.47
C GLY A 64 -20.88 4.90 -5.29
N GLY A 65 -22.04 4.23 -5.29
CA GLY A 65 -23.34 4.93 -5.31
C GLY A 65 -23.52 5.83 -6.56
N GLY A 66 -22.97 5.39 -7.70
CA GLY A 66 -22.96 6.15 -8.96
C GLY A 66 -21.99 7.33 -9.02
N LYS A 67 -21.19 7.60 -7.98
CA LYS A 67 -20.24 8.72 -7.95
C LYS A 67 -18.97 8.40 -8.73
N THR A 68 -18.41 9.42 -9.38
CA THR A 68 -17.05 9.35 -9.92
C THR A 68 -16.04 9.28 -8.77
N PRO A 69 -15.09 8.33 -8.78
CA PRO A 69 -14.11 8.26 -7.71
C PRO A 69 -13.23 9.50 -7.62
N GLN A 70 -12.99 10.01 -6.40
CA GLN A 70 -12.18 11.20 -6.15
C GLN A 70 -11.09 10.92 -5.11
N LEU A 71 -9.87 11.29 -5.49
CA LEU A 71 -8.73 11.37 -4.60
C LEU A 71 -8.81 12.68 -3.81
N ASN A 72 -8.40 12.66 -2.54
CA ASN A 72 -8.17 13.85 -1.74
C ASN A 72 -6.82 13.70 -1.04
N LEU A 73 -5.87 14.60 -1.34
CA LEU A 73 -4.55 14.67 -0.70
C LEU A 73 -4.34 16.02 0.02
N ALA A 74 -5.42 16.52 0.63
CA ALA A 74 -5.45 17.78 1.37
C ALA A 74 -4.71 18.92 0.63
N GLY A 75 -3.65 19.46 1.24
CA GLY A 75 -2.87 20.57 0.70
C GLY A 75 -1.75 20.18 -0.25
N HIS A 76 -1.51 18.90 -0.54
CA HIS A 76 -0.37 18.46 -1.36
C HIS A 76 -0.55 18.75 -2.84
N CYS A 77 -1.77 18.60 -3.35
CA CYS A 77 -2.10 18.82 -4.75
C CYS A 77 -3.62 18.86 -4.96
N ASN A 78 -4.04 19.32 -6.14
CA ASN A 78 -5.42 19.27 -6.63
C ASN A 78 -5.56 18.21 -7.74
N PRO A 79 -6.26 17.08 -7.48
CA PRO A 79 -6.50 16.03 -8.47
C PRO A 79 -7.34 16.47 -9.66
N ALA A 80 -8.36 17.33 -9.45
CA ALA A 80 -9.23 17.83 -10.51
C ALA A 80 -8.46 18.73 -11.50
N ALA A 81 -7.46 19.45 -11.00
CA ALA A 81 -6.52 20.22 -11.84
C ALA A 81 -5.36 19.38 -12.40
N GLY A 82 -5.30 18.07 -12.11
CA GLY A 82 -4.24 17.16 -12.58
C GLY A 82 -2.86 17.40 -11.96
N THR A 83 -2.76 18.25 -10.93
CA THR A 83 -1.48 18.63 -10.30
C THR A 83 -0.87 17.51 -9.44
N CYS A 84 -1.63 16.48 -9.11
CA CYS A 84 -1.15 15.32 -8.35
C CYS A 84 -0.28 14.35 -9.16
N LYS A 85 -0.19 14.50 -10.49
CA LYS A 85 0.64 13.63 -11.34
C LYS A 85 2.12 13.66 -10.96
N GLY A 86 2.60 14.75 -10.35
CA GLY A 86 3.98 14.87 -9.86
C GLY A 86 4.33 13.88 -8.75
N ILE A 87 3.34 13.37 -8.01
CA ILE A 87 3.53 12.40 -6.92
C ILE A 87 4.09 11.06 -7.45
N SER A 88 3.89 10.75 -8.74
CA SER A 88 4.50 9.57 -9.40
C SER A 88 5.99 9.42 -9.12
N ALA A 89 6.74 10.54 -9.16
CA ALA A 89 8.18 10.52 -8.91
C ALA A 89 8.49 10.13 -7.46
N ASN A 90 7.71 10.64 -6.50
CA ASN A 90 7.88 10.33 -5.08
C ASN A 90 7.52 8.88 -4.77
N ILE A 91 6.45 8.35 -5.38
CA ILE A 91 6.09 6.92 -5.27
C ILE A 91 7.27 6.04 -5.70
N LYS A 92 7.87 6.35 -6.86
CA LYS A 92 9.04 5.62 -7.37
C LYS A 92 10.27 5.74 -6.46
N THR A 93 10.45 6.88 -5.78
CA THR A 93 11.48 7.05 -4.75
C THR A 93 11.26 6.14 -3.55
N CYS A 94 10.02 5.94 -3.11
CA CYS A 94 9.69 4.99 -2.05
C CYS A 94 9.97 3.55 -2.49
N GLN A 95 9.45 3.18 -3.67
CA GLN A 95 9.58 1.84 -4.22
C GLN A 95 11.05 1.44 -4.47
N SER A 96 11.90 2.37 -4.91
CA SER A 96 13.34 2.10 -5.09
C SER A 96 14.08 1.81 -3.78
N LYS A 97 13.47 2.12 -2.62
CA LYS A 97 13.96 1.78 -1.28
C LYS A 97 13.32 0.50 -0.70
N GLY A 98 12.50 -0.20 -1.49
CA GLY A 98 11.76 -1.38 -1.05
C GLY A 98 10.61 -1.05 -0.10
N ILE A 99 10.10 0.19 -0.11
CA ILE A 99 8.90 0.58 0.62
C ILE A 99 7.69 0.28 -0.26
N GLN A 100 6.71 -0.45 0.27
CA GLN A 100 5.46 -0.70 -0.43
C GLN A 100 4.55 0.52 -0.31
N VAL A 101 4.03 1.01 -1.44
CA VAL A 101 3.14 2.17 -1.49
C VAL A 101 1.75 1.74 -1.94
N LEU A 102 0.78 1.90 -1.04
CA LEU A 102 -0.61 1.50 -1.25
C LEU A 102 -1.49 2.73 -1.42
N LEU A 103 -2.58 2.60 -2.19
CA LEU A 103 -3.67 3.59 -2.14
C LEU A 103 -4.66 3.16 -1.07
N SER A 104 -4.95 4.05 -0.12
CA SER A 104 -5.98 3.81 0.87
C SER A 104 -7.35 4.29 0.39
N LEU A 105 -8.35 3.42 0.51
CA LEU A 105 -9.75 3.69 0.20
C LEU A 105 -10.48 4.09 1.48
N GLY A 106 -11.27 5.16 1.42
CA GLY A 106 -12.19 5.53 2.48
C GLY A 106 -11.68 6.67 3.37
N GLY A 107 -11.38 6.34 4.63
CA GLY A 107 -11.09 7.28 5.73
C GLY A 107 -12.35 7.74 6.47
N GLY A 108 -12.17 8.47 7.57
CA GLY A 108 -13.25 8.84 8.50
C GLY A 108 -14.33 9.83 8.00
N THR A 109 -14.35 10.15 6.70
CA THR A 109 -15.38 11.02 6.09
C THR A 109 -16.44 10.21 5.35
N ASN A 110 -17.67 10.72 5.32
CA ASN A 110 -18.69 10.14 4.45
C ASN A 110 -18.38 10.50 2.99
N GLY A 111 -18.45 9.51 2.09
CA GLY A 111 -18.16 9.75 0.68
C GLY A 111 -18.30 8.50 -0.18
N TYR A 112 -18.17 7.34 0.45
CA TYR A 112 -18.11 6.05 -0.21
C TYR A 112 -19.18 5.07 0.24
N SER A 113 -19.59 4.20 -0.68
CA SER A 113 -20.54 3.10 -0.43
C SER A 113 -20.46 2.09 -1.58
N LEU A 114 -20.52 0.80 -1.28
CA LEU A 114 -20.76 -0.24 -2.29
C LEU A 114 -22.09 -0.92 -1.96
N ASN A 115 -23.09 -0.71 -2.82
CA ASN A 115 -24.46 -1.18 -2.66
C ASN A 115 -24.74 -2.46 -3.44
N THR A 116 -23.89 -2.81 -4.40
CA THR A 116 -24.00 -4.05 -5.18
C THR A 116 -22.63 -4.65 -5.51
N ALA A 117 -22.62 -5.95 -5.84
CA ALA A 117 -21.45 -6.63 -6.38
C ALA A 117 -20.96 -6.00 -7.70
N ALA A 118 -21.87 -5.48 -8.52
CA ALA A 118 -21.51 -4.81 -9.76
C ALA A 118 -20.70 -3.54 -9.50
N GLU A 119 -21.09 -2.73 -8.51
CA GLU A 119 -20.33 -1.54 -8.11
C GLU A 119 -18.94 -1.92 -7.59
N ALA A 120 -18.82 -3.03 -6.84
CA ALA A 120 -17.52 -3.52 -6.38
C ALA A 120 -16.59 -3.92 -7.55
N ASN A 121 -17.12 -4.62 -8.57
CA ASN A 121 -16.34 -4.98 -9.75
C ASN A 121 -15.96 -3.77 -10.62
N GLN A 122 -16.86 -2.79 -10.74
CA GLN A 122 -16.59 -1.52 -11.43
C GLN A 122 -15.47 -0.74 -10.72
N LEU A 123 -15.52 -0.64 -9.39
CA LEU A 123 -14.48 0.00 -8.62
C LEU A 123 -13.13 -0.75 -8.73
N ALA A 124 -13.13 -2.09 -8.67
CA ALA A 124 -11.92 -2.87 -8.88
C ALA A 124 -11.25 -2.56 -10.23
N THR A 125 -12.05 -2.49 -11.29
CA THR A 125 -11.59 -2.16 -12.65
C THR A 125 -11.04 -0.72 -12.71
N TYR A 126 -11.72 0.23 -12.07
CA TYR A 126 -11.26 1.60 -11.96
C TYR A 126 -9.90 1.68 -11.25
N LEU A 127 -9.74 1.02 -10.10
CA LEU A 127 -8.50 0.99 -9.33
C LEU A 127 -7.36 0.37 -10.14
N TRP A 128 -7.64 -0.76 -10.81
CA TRP A 128 -6.67 -1.43 -11.67
C TRP A 128 -6.11 -0.50 -12.75
N ASN A 129 -7.00 0.18 -13.49
CA ASN A 129 -6.62 1.01 -14.63
C ASN A 129 -5.99 2.35 -14.23
N ASN A 130 -6.36 2.91 -13.08
CA ASN A 130 -5.93 4.26 -12.70
C ASN A 130 -4.77 4.31 -11.71
N PHE A 131 -4.54 3.24 -10.95
CA PHE A 131 -3.54 3.21 -9.86
C PHE A 131 -2.62 1.98 -9.89
N LEU A 132 -3.09 0.84 -10.41
CA LEU A 132 -2.31 -0.40 -10.48
C LEU A 132 -1.81 -0.65 -11.91
N GLY A 133 -1.68 -1.92 -12.30
CA GLY A 133 -1.04 -2.36 -13.56
C GLY A 133 -1.87 -2.20 -14.83
N GLY A 134 -3.10 -1.68 -14.74
CA GLY A 134 -3.91 -1.38 -15.92
C GLY A 134 -3.53 -0.06 -16.59
N SER A 135 -4.28 0.30 -17.63
CA SER A 135 -4.01 1.48 -18.47
C SER A 135 -5.13 2.51 -18.39
N SER A 136 -4.76 3.78 -18.28
CA SER A 136 -5.67 4.93 -18.30
C SER A 136 -4.91 6.18 -18.78
N ASN A 137 -5.57 7.02 -19.58
CA ASN A 137 -4.99 8.29 -20.04
C ASN A 137 -5.05 9.40 -18.96
N SER A 138 -5.75 9.16 -17.86
CA SER A 138 -6.06 10.15 -16.83
C SER A 138 -5.73 9.67 -15.41
N ARG A 139 -4.65 8.89 -15.25
CA ARG A 139 -4.19 8.39 -13.95
C ARG A 139 -3.96 9.54 -12.95
N PRO A 140 -4.65 9.56 -11.79
CA PRO A 140 -4.61 10.70 -10.86
C PRO A 140 -3.22 11.01 -10.28
N LEU A 141 -2.44 9.96 -10.00
CA LEU A 141 -1.07 10.05 -9.45
C LEU A 141 0.02 9.93 -10.52
N GLY A 142 -0.35 10.02 -11.80
CA GLY A 142 0.58 9.84 -12.91
C GLY A 142 0.88 8.36 -13.23
N ASN A 143 2.05 8.10 -13.79
CA ASN A 143 2.40 6.79 -14.36
C ASN A 143 3.02 5.79 -13.38
N ALA A 144 3.07 6.08 -12.07
CA ALA A 144 3.47 5.10 -11.09
C ALA A 144 2.40 4.00 -10.97
N VAL A 145 2.86 2.78 -10.72
CA VAL A 145 2.03 1.62 -10.41
C VAL A 145 2.18 1.37 -8.92
N LEU A 146 1.07 1.49 -8.17
CA LEU A 146 1.08 1.24 -6.74
C LEU A 146 1.18 -0.26 -6.43
N ASP A 147 1.71 -0.57 -5.26
CA ASP A 147 1.97 -1.94 -4.81
C ASP A 147 0.70 -2.65 -4.32
N GLY A 148 -0.35 -1.89 -4.01
CA GLY A 148 -1.61 -2.46 -3.55
C GLY A 148 -2.67 -1.43 -3.18
N ILE A 149 -3.74 -1.96 -2.62
CA ILE A 149 -4.91 -1.22 -2.14
C ILE A 149 -5.07 -1.52 -0.66
N ASP A 150 -5.20 -0.46 0.13
CA ASP A 150 -5.50 -0.48 1.55
C ASP A 150 -6.98 -0.14 1.78
N PHE A 151 -7.65 -0.84 2.69
CA PHE A 151 -9.09 -0.74 2.92
C PHE A 151 -9.34 -0.09 4.29
N ASP A 152 -9.39 1.24 4.30
CA ASP A 152 -9.72 2.03 5.49
C ASP A 152 -11.20 2.42 5.50
N ILE A 153 -12.05 1.40 5.65
CA ILE A 153 -13.51 1.54 5.55
C ILE A 153 -14.09 1.79 6.95
N GLU A 154 -14.25 3.07 7.30
CA GLU A 154 -14.70 3.51 8.63
C GLU A 154 -16.17 3.97 8.66
N ALA A 155 -16.74 4.28 7.49
CA ALA A 155 -18.06 4.88 7.35
C ALA A 155 -18.86 4.35 6.14
N GLY A 156 -20.06 4.88 5.97
CA GLY A 156 -20.92 4.64 4.80
C GLY A 156 -21.77 3.35 4.87
N PRO A 157 -22.94 3.33 4.21
CA PRO A 157 -23.71 2.11 4.03
C PRO A 157 -23.07 1.26 2.92
N GLY A 158 -22.92 -0.06 3.15
CA GLY A 158 -22.41 -0.97 2.12
C GLY A 158 -21.74 -2.21 2.70
N LYS A 159 -21.86 -3.35 2.01
CA LYS A 159 -21.38 -4.66 2.48
C LYS A 159 -20.45 -5.39 1.51
N HIS A 160 -20.27 -4.87 0.30
CA HIS A 160 -19.64 -5.57 -0.83
C HIS A 160 -18.10 -5.43 -0.88
N TRP A 161 -17.46 -5.21 0.27
CA TRP A 161 -16.00 -5.01 0.39
C TRP A 161 -15.23 -6.30 0.12
N ASP A 162 -15.79 -7.43 0.51
CA ASP A 162 -15.24 -8.76 0.24
C ASP A 162 -15.25 -9.09 -1.25
N GLU A 163 -16.29 -8.68 -1.97
CA GLU A 163 -16.37 -8.78 -3.43
C GLU A 163 -15.37 -7.85 -4.12
N LEU A 164 -15.17 -6.62 -3.61
CA LEU A 164 -14.12 -5.73 -4.09
C LEU A 164 -12.74 -6.38 -3.94
N ALA A 165 -12.44 -6.94 -2.75
CA ALA A 165 -11.18 -7.63 -2.50
C ALA A 165 -10.99 -8.84 -3.43
N ARG A 166 -12.03 -9.67 -3.63
CA ARG A 166 -12.00 -10.78 -4.59
C ARG A 166 -11.83 -10.31 -6.03
N ALA A 167 -12.45 -9.19 -6.42
CA ALA A 167 -12.33 -8.64 -7.76
C ALA A 167 -10.92 -8.09 -8.02
N LEU A 168 -10.33 -7.36 -7.07
CA LEU A 168 -8.95 -6.89 -7.15
C LEU A 168 -7.96 -8.05 -7.29
N LYS A 169 -8.17 -9.13 -6.53
CA LYS A 169 -7.33 -10.33 -6.60
C LYS A 169 -7.28 -10.95 -8.00
N LYS A 170 -8.33 -10.81 -8.82
CA LYS A 170 -8.37 -11.40 -10.18
C LYS A 170 -7.43 -10.73 -11.18
N PHE A 171 -6.90 -9.55 -10.87
CA PHE A 171 -5.95 -8.85 -11.74
C PHE A 171 -4.48 -9.28 -11.52
N ASN A 172 -4.21 -10.03 -10.44
CA ASN A 172 -2.91 -10.61 -10.09
C ASN A 172 -2.93 -12.14 -10.21
#